data_AF-A0A820SGZ1-F1
#
_entry.id   AF-A0A820SGZ1-F1
#
_cell.length_a   1.000
_cell.length_b   1.000
_cell.length_c   1.000
_cell.angle_alpha   90.00
_cell.angle_beta   90.00
_cell.angle_gamma   90.00
#
_symmetry.space_group_name_H-M   'P 1'
#
loop_
_entity.id
_entity.type
_entity.pdbx_description
1 polymer ?
#
loop_
_entity_poly.entity_id
_entity_poly.type
_entity_poly.pdbx_seq_one_letter_code
_entity_poly.pdbx_strand_id
1 'polypeptide(L)'
;LILISFYFSKQQHQSAHQEYIQSFVSGVYSASLCSAWTSFVASLTCSTYTSFTLSGTYNTNGINATNSVVVNPIATALRTLSTYSGTSNGVTWYVGICIGMELASSAICQCATGYNIRPCTGNTN
;
A
#
# COMPACT_ATOMS: atom_id res chain seq x y z
N LEU A 1 -3.95 -18.57 -5.51
CA LEU A 1 -2.97 -17.49 -5.74
C LEU A 1 -3.73 -16.17 -5.74
N ILE A 2 -3.27 -15.16 -5.01
CA ILE A 2 -3.90 -13.84 -4.92
C ILE A 2 -2.92 -12.83 -5.51
N LEU A 3 -3.26 -12.18 -6.62
CA LEU A 3 -2.48 -11.09 -7.18
C LEU A 3 -2.88 -9.80 -6.48
N ILE A 4 -1.91 -9.01 -6.03
CA ILE A 4 -2.12 -7.65 -5.52
C ILE A 4 -1.28 -6.70 -6.37
N SER A 5 -1.90 -5.63 -6.86
CA SER A 5 -1.22 -4.49 -7.48
C SER A 5 -1.48 -3.23 -6.66
N PHE A 6 -0.42 -2.51 -6.33
CA PHE A 6 -0.45 -1.24 -5.64
C PHE A 6 0.46 -0.25 -6.34
N TYR A 7 -0.05 0.90 -6.76
CA TYR A 7 0.77 1.89 -7.43
C TYR A 7 0.41 3.33 -7.08
N PHE A 8 1.43 4.19 -7.08
CA PHE A 8 1.29 5.64 -6.97
C PHE A 8 1.44 6.30 -8.34
N SER A 9 0.58 7.27 -8.64
CA SER A 9 0.62 8.06 -9.88
C SER A 9 1.04 9.50 -9.60
N LYS A 10 1.85 10.06 -10.50
CA LYS A 10 2.19 11.49 -10.55
C LYS A 10 1.28 12.22 -11.54
N GLN A 11 1.33 13.57 -11.57
CA GLN A 11 0.62 14.34 -12.62
C GLN A 11 1.04 13.90 -14.04
N GLN A 12 0.12 14.05 -15.00
CA GLN A 12 0.14 13.47 -16.36
C GLN A 12 1.34 13.81 -17.27
N HIS A 13 2.35 14.56 -16.77
CA HIS A 13 3.58 14.88 -17.50
C HIS A 13 4.85 14.22 -16.94
N GLN A 14 4.75 13.30 -15.97
CA GLN A 14 5.88 12.47 -15.52
C GLN A 14 5.60 10.98 -15.72
N SER A 15 6.38 10.33 -16.58
CA SER A 15 6.31 8.89 -16.91
C SER A 15 6.80 7.94 -15.79
N ALA A 16 6.68 8.33 -14.52
CA ALA A 16 7.14 7.51 -13.40
C ALA A 16 6.00 7.26 -12.41
N HIS A 17 5.26 6.16 -12.61
CA HIS A 17 4.44 5.55 -11.57
C HIS A 17 5.30 4.54 -10.79
N GLN A 18 5.17 4.51 -9.46
CA GLN A 18 5.84 3.48 -8.64
C GLN A 18 4.84 2.38 -8.38
N GLU A 19 5.19 1.13 -8.70
CA GLU A 19 4.28 -0.01 -8.63
C GLU A 19 4.88 -1.18 -7.87
N TYR A 20 4.01 -1.85 -7.11
CA TYR A 20 4.22 -3.11 -6.46
C TYR A 20 3.17 -4.10 -6.97
N ILE A 21 3.62 -5.11 -7.72
CA ILE A 21 2.77 -6.24 -8.14
C ILE A 21 3.40 -7.51 -7.61
N GLN A 22 2.66 -8.28 -6.83
CA GLN A 22 3.12 -9.57 -6.32
C GLN A 22 1.98 -10.59 -6.22
N SER A 23 2.37 -11.86 -6.31
CA SER A 23 1.46 -13.00 -6.13
C SER A 23 1.62 -13.62 -4.74
N PHE A 24 0.50 -13.79 -4.05
CA PHE A 24 0.42 -14.20 -2.66
C PHE A 24 -0.28 -15.55 -2.53
N VAL A 25 0.12 -16.31 -1.52
CA VAL A 25 -0.62 -17.48 -1.04
C VAL A 25 -1.10 -17.15 0.38
N SER A 26 -2.40 -17.24 0.61
CA SER A 26 -3.01 -16.93 1.91
C SER A 26 -2.42 -17.82 3.00
N GLY A 27 -2.09 -17.20 4.14
CA GLY A 27 -1.50 -17.88 5.30
C GLY A 27 -0.07 -18.38 5.13
N VAL A 28 0.61 -18.03 4.03
CA VAL A 28 1.99 -18.44 3.77
C VAL A 28 2.93 -17.24 3.82
N TYR A 29 3.86 -17.25 4.77
CA TYR A 29 4.96 -16.28 4.82
C TYR A 29 5.94 -16.50 3.67
N SER A 30 6.36 -15.39 3.06
CA SER A 30 7.41 -15.37 2.05
C SER A 30 8.36 -14.21 2.31
N ALA A 31 9.61 -14.55 2.65
CA ALA A 31 10.67 -13.56 2.85
C ALA A 31 10.90 -12.73 1.57
N SER A 32 10.78 -13.33 0.38
CA SER A 32 10.96 -12.61 -0.88
C SER A 32 9.85 -11.57 -1.12
N LEU A 33 8.61 -11.85 -0.72
CA LEU A 33 7.50 -10.88 -0.80
C LEU A 33 7.70 -9.70 0.15
N CYS A 34 8.21 -9.98 1.36
CA CYS A 34 8.56 -8.94 2.31
C CYS A 34 9.73 -8.08 1.80
N SER A 35 10.79 -8.68 1.26
CA SER A 35 11.90 -7.93 0.65
C SER A 35 11.46 -7.08 -0.55
N ALA A 36 10.60 -7.60 -1.41
CA ALA A 36 10.05 -6.83 -2.52
C ALA A 36 9.23 -5.62 -2.02
N TRP A 37 8.48 -5.80 -0.93
CA TRP A 37 7.70 -4.73 -0.32
C TRP A 37 8.59 -3.64 0.28
N THR A 38 9.63 -4.01 1.04
CA THR A 38 10.56 -3.04 1.62
C THR A 38 11.34 -2.29 0.55
N SER A 39 11.76 -2.95 -0.54
CA SER A 39 12.38 -2.29 -1.69
C SER A 39 11.43 -1.30 -2.37
N PHE A 40 10.16 -1.69 -2.59
CA PHE A 40 9.16 -0.79 -3.16
C PHE A 40 8.95 0.44 -2.27
N VAL A 41 8.72 0.24 -0.97
CA VAL A 41 8.51 1.32 0.00
C VAL A 41 9.72 2.28 0.03
N ALA A 42 10.94 1.76 0.02
CA ALA A 42 12.16 2.57 -0.04
C ALA A 42 12.31 3.37 -1.36
N SER A 43 11.67 2.91 -2.44
CA SER A 43 11.70 3.57 -3.75
C SER A 43 10.71 4.74 -3.89
N LEU A 44 9.74 4.89 -2.96
CA LEU A 44 8.72 5.93 -3.03
C LEU A 44 9.31 7.33 -2.87
N THR A 45 8.84 8.32 -3.63
CA THR A 45 9.31 9.73 -3.51
C THR A 45 8.33 10.58 -2.71
N CYS A 46 8.79 11.43 -1.78
CA CYS A 46 7.92 12.02 -0.75
C CYS A 46 6.97 13.16 -1.20
N SER A 47 6.91 13.58 -2.47
CA SER A 47 6.23 14.86 -2.80
C SER A 47 5.73 15.07 -4.23
N THR A 48 5.26 14.04 -4.93
CA THR A 48 4.77 14.22 -6.33
C THR A 48 3.53 13.41 -6.70
N TYR A 49 2.98 12.67 -5.75
CA TYR A 49 1.88 11.75 -6.04
C TYR A 49 0.53 12.46 -5.91
N THR A 50 -0.33 12.23 -6.90
CA THR A 50 -1.70 12.75 -6.92
C THR A 50 -2.71 11.68 -6.57
N SER A 51 -2.36 10.41 -6.78
CA SER A 51 -3.21 9.29 -6.44
C SER A 51 -2.42 8.03 -6.14
N PHE A 52 -3.06 7.08 -5.49
CA PHE A 52 -2.68 5.68 -5.55
C PHE A 52 -3.89 4.81 -5.82
N THR A 53 -3.65 3.60 -6.33
CA THR A 53 -4.67 2.55 -6.44
C THR A 53 -4.15 1.26 -5.83
N LEU A 54 -5.00 0.58 -5.05
CA LEU A 54 -4.78 -0.76 -4.53
C LEU A 54 -5.83 -1.70 -5.12
N SER A 55 -5.40 -2.73 -5.82
CA SER A 55 -6.26 -3.72 -6.46
C SER A 55 -5.77 -5.13 -6.18
N GLY A 56 -6.64 -6.11 -6.38
CA GLY A 56 -6.24 -7.51 -6.31
C GLY A 56 -7.27 -8.45 -6.88
N THR A 57 -7.03 -9.76 -6.77
CA THR A 57 -7.86 -10.81 -7.39
C THR A 57 -9.36 -10.67 -7.09
N TYR A 58 -9.74 -10.20 -5.89
CA TYR A 58 -11.14 -10.06 -5.47
C TYR A 58 -11.74 -8.67 -5.68
N ASN A 59 -10.92 -7.68 -6.07
CA ASN A 59 -11.37 -6.38 -6.53
C ASN A 59 -10.40 -5.87 -7.60
N THR A 60 -10.68 -6.26 -8.85
CA THR A 60 -9.84 -5.93 -10.01
C THR A 60 -9.97 -4.46 -10.43
N ASN A 61 -11.08 -3.80 -10.11
CA ASN A 61 -11.24 -2.35 -10.29
C ASN A 61 -10.37 -1.56 -9.30
N GLY A 62 -10.01 -2.20 -8.18
CA GLY A 62 -9.26 -1.61 -7.10
C GLY A 62 -10.02 -0.55 -6.33
N ILE A 63 -9.30 0.09 -5.43
CA ILE A 63 -9.73 1.24 -4.67
C ILE A 63 -8.64 2.31 -4.76
N ASN A 64 -9.05 3.57 -4.85
CA ASN A 64 -8.12 4.67 -5.02
C ASN A 64 -8.25 5.75 -3.96
N ALA A 65 -7.15 6.44 -3.72
CA ALA A 65 -7.12 7.73 -3.07
C ALA A 65 -6.61 8.75 -4.09
N THR A 66 -7.29 9.89 -4.20
CA THR A 66 -6.99 10.94 -5.18
C THR A 66 -6.76 12.31 -4.54
N ASN A 67 -6.86 12.40 -3.20
CA ASN A 67 -6.52 13.62 -2.47
C ASN A 67 -5.00 13.65 -2.21
N SER A 68 -4.28 14.55 -2.88
CA SER A 68 -2.82 14.70 -2.74
C SER A 68 -2.36 15.07 -1.32
N VAL A 69 -3.23 15.71 -0.52
CA VAL A 69 -3.00 16.02 0.90
C VAL A 69 -3.01 14.75 1.76
N VAL A 70 -3.54 13.64 1.25
CA VAL A 70 -3.55 12.32 1.93
C VAL A 70 -2.52 11.38 1.29
N VAL A 71 -2.44 11.37 -0.04
CA VAL A 71 -1.57 10.47 -0.81
C VAL A 71 -0.08 10.73 -0.54
N ASN A 72 0.37 12.00 -0.50
CA ASN A 72 1.78 12.29 -0.25
C ASN A 72 2.22 11.97 1.19
N PRO A 73 1.42 12.28 2.23
CA PRO A 73 1.73 11.79 3.58
C PRO A 73 1.75 10.26 3.70
N ILE A 74 0.88 9.54 2.99
CA ILE A 74 0.93 8.07 2.95
C ILE A 74 2.25 7.57 2.33
N ALA A 75 2.63 8.10 1.16
CA ALA A 75 3.88 7.72 0.51
C ALA A 75 5.11 8.05 1.38
N THR A 76 5.08 9.22 2.03
CA THR A 76 6.12 9.64 2.97
C THR A 76 6.19 8.69 4.15
N ALA A 77 5.05 8.43 4.81
CA ALA A 77 4.98 7.57 5.98
C ALA A 77 5.44 6.13 5.70
N LEU A 78 5.07 5.59 4.53
CA LEU A 78 5.59 4.33 4.05
C LEU A 78 7.12 4.39 3.96
N ARG A 79 7.66 5.33 3.18
CA ARG A 79 9.12 5.44 2.92
C ARG A 79 9.93 5.65 4.20
N THR A 80 9.45 6.51 5.11
CA THR A 80 10.18 6.91 6.32
C THR A 80 9.86 6.05 7.53
N LEU A 81 9.07 4.98 7.36
CA LEU A 81 8.67 4.08 8.43
C LEU A 81 7.97 4.83 9.58
N SER A 82 7.12 5.81 9.26
CA SER A 82 6.33 6.54 10.25
C SER A 82 4.85 6.16 10.18
N THR A 83 4.09 6.57 11.18
CA THR A 83 2.64 6.38 11.18
C THR A 83 1.94 7.55 10.47
N TYR A 84 0.80 7.27 9.86
CA TYR A 84 -0.09 8.28 9.30
C TYR A 84 -1.53 7.74 9.25
N SER A 85 -2.50 8.65 9.32
CA SER A 85 -3.89 8.35 9.03
C SER A 85 -4.56 9.51 8.31
N GLY A 86 -5.40 9.21 7.32
CA GLY A 86 -6.16 10.24 6.60
C GLY A 86 -7.24 9.64 5.72
N THR A 87 -8.23 10.45 5.38
CA THR A 87 -9.41 9.99 4.63
C THR A 87 -9.41 10.55 3.21
N SER A 88 -9.57 9.67 2.22
CA SER A 88 -9.73 10.03 0.81
C SER A 88 -10.81 9.14 0.19
N ASN A 89 -11.68 9.73 -0.62
CA ASN A 89 -12.75 9.02 -1.35
C ASN A 89 -13.66 8.18 -0.42
N GLY A 90 -13.92 8.68 0.80
CA GLY A 90 -14.74 8.00 1.79
C GLY A 90 -14.05 6.86 2.55
N VAL A 91 -12.77 6.62 2.31
CA VAL A 91 -11.99 5.58 3.00
C VAL A 91 -10.90 6.20 3.85
N THR A 92 -10.84 5.78 5.12
CA THR A 92 -9.75 6.13 6.02
C THR A 92 -8.62 5.12 5.82
N TRP A 93 -7.45 5.66 5.50
CA TRP A 93 -6.23 4.92 5.28
C TRP A 93 -5.32 5.07 6.48
N TYR A 94 -4.65 3.98 6.84
CA TYR A 94 -3.69 3.92 7.91
C TYR A 94 -2.36 3.42 7.36
N VAL A 95 -1.28 4.10 7.76
CA VAL A 95 0.08 3.62 7.59
C VAL A 95 0.67 3.40 8.96
N GLY A 96 1.33 2.26 9.16
CA GLY A 96 2.01 1.98 10.42
C GLY A 96 2.89 0.74 10.35
N ILE A 97 3.47 0.43 11.50
CA ILE A 97 4.39 -0.69 11.67
C ILE A 97 3.66 -1.81 12.41
N CYS A 98 3.74 -3.01 11.84
CA CYS A 98 3.45 -4.26 12.52
C CYS A 98 4.72 -5.11 12.58
N ILE A 99 4.71 -6.34 12.03
CA ILE A 99 5.94 -7.09 11.71
C ILE A 99 6.75 -6.39 10.60
N GLY A 100 6.08 -5.56 9.78
CA GLY A 100 6.69 -4.65 8.80
C GLY A 100 5.74 -3.50 8.48
N MET A 101 6.09 -2.68 7.48
CA MET A 101 5.20 -1.61 7.04
C MET A 101 3.88 -2.16 6.49
N GLU A 102 2.79 -1.53 6.89
CA GLU A 102 1.43 -1.86 6.50
C GLU A 102 0.71 -0.61 6.00
N LEU A 103 -0.02 -0.76 4.91
CA LEU A 103 -1.09 0.17 4.51
C LEU A 103 -2.41 -0.58 4.68
N ALA A 104 -3.35 0.01 5.40
CA ALA A 104 -4.63 -0.61 5.74
C ALA A 104 -5.80 0.37 5.60
N SER A 105 -7.00 -0.15 5.36
CA SER A 105 -8.24 0.64 5.31
C SER A 105 -9.12 0.51 6.56
N SER A 106 -8.69 -0.23 7.58
CA SER A 106 -9.44 -0.47 8.82
C SER A 106 -8.60 -0.14 10.06
N ALA A 107 -7.51 -0.86 10.28
CA ALA A 107 -6.52 -0.61 11.34
C ALA A 107 -5.22 -1.38 11.05
N ILE A 108 -4.12 -0.90 11.62
CA ILE A 108 -2.81 -1.58 11.56
C ILE A 108 -2.81 -2.81 12.47
N CYS A 109 -2.11 -3.87 12.07
CA CYS A 109 -2.00 -5.14 12.80
C CYS A 109 -3.32 -5.90 13.02
N GLN A 110 -4.38 -5.63 12.25
CA GLN A 110 -5.65 -6.35 12.41
C GLN A 110 -5.95 -7.28 11.23
N CYS A 111 -6.33 -8.52 11.50
CA CYS A 111 -6.96 -9.41 10.51
C CYS A 111 -8.42 -8.99 10.33
N ALA A 112 -8.61 -7.87 9.64
CA ALA A 112 -9.92 -7.30 9.36
C ALA A 112 -10.19 -7.33 7.86
N THR A 113 -11.47 -7.45 7.51
CA THR A 113 -11.93 -7.25 6.13
C THR A 113 -11.63 -5.82 5.70
N GLY A 114 -11.00 -5.66 4.54
CA GLY A 114 -10.62 -4.35 4.02
C GLY A 114 -9.54 -4.44 2.96
N TYR A 115 -9.00 -3.28 2.61
CA TYR A 115 -7.92 -3.13 1.64
C TYR A 115 -6.61 -2.95 2.38
N ASN A 116 -5.90 -4.06 2.58
CA ASN A 116 -4.67 -4.10 3.37
C ASN A 116 -3.52 -4.71 2.57
N ILE A 117 -2.33 -4.12 2.68
CA ILE A 117 -1.09 -4.66 2.13
C ILE A 117 -0.02 -4.68 3.23
N ARG A 118 0.36 -5.91 3.61
CA ARG A 118 1.34 -6.20 4.67
C ARG A 118 2.15 -7.47 4.41
N PRO A 119 2.96 -7.51 3.33
CA PRO A 119 3.63 -8.73 2.88
C PRO A 119 4.56 -9.40 3.91
N CYS A 120 4.97 -8.67 4.95
CA CYS A 120 5.85 -9.15 6.00
C CYS A 120 5.12 -9.90 7.15
N THR A 121 3.78 -9.91 7.22
CA THR A 121 3.04 -10.56 8.33
C THR A 121 2.65 -12.02 8.09
N GLY A 122 3.10 -12.61 6.98
CA GLY A 122 2.79 -14.01 6.68
C GLY A 122 1.54 -14.22 5.83
N ASN A 123 1.01 -13.15 5.22
CA ASN A 123 -0.19 -13.20 4.39
C ASN A 123 -1.43 -13.78 5.09
N THR A 124 -1.44 -13.70 6.42
CA THR A 124 -2.60 -13.86 7.30
C THR A 124 -3.39 -12.56 7.25
N ASN A 125 -4.18 -12.39 6.19
CA ASN A 125 -5.23 -11.38 6.10
C ASN A 125 -6.57 -12.04 6.38
#